data_AF-A0A917VYY0-F1
#
_entry.id   AF-A0A917VYY0-F1
#
_cell.length_a   1.000
_cell.length_b   1.000
_cell.length_c   1.000
_cell.angle_alpha   90.00
_cell.angle_beta   90.00
_cell.angle_gamma   90.00
#
_symmetry.space_group_name_H-M   'P 1'
#
loop_
_entity.id
_entity.type
_entity.pdbx_description
1 polymer ?
#
loop_
_entity_poly.entity_id
_entity_poly.type
_entity_poly.pdbx_seq_one_letter_code
_entity_poly.pdbx_strand_id
1 'polypeptide(L)'
;MIHNSRGVTLVEMLAVLTIASVCFALIFTIWLSGEKSAGRTLTENDLQADAHLVQSRLTQAFFNKNNKPFSVSIIDGKVEVKYDSADQAEIISDENLSYSGSPSSIEVNQSTNQLEINYTILPRDPSGNGALSFQINTALNYPWNDNGGGQSH
;
A
#
# COMPACT_ATOMS: atom_id res chain seq x y z
N MET A 1 -34.23 -39.47 -48.60
CA MET A 1 -32.83 -39.47 -49.10
C MET A 1 -31.97 -38.74 -48.08
N ILE A 2 -31.23 -39.46 -47.26
CA ILE A 2 -30.32 -38.89 -46.26
C ILE A 2 -28.91 -39.28 -46.72
N HIS A 3 -28.21 -38.34 -47.34
CA HIS A 3 -26.78 -38.47 -47.63
C HIS A 3 -26.02 -37.82 -46.49
N ASN A 4 -25.44 -38.65 -45.62
CA ASN A 4 -24.39 -38.21 -44.72
C ASN A 4 -23.33 -39.31 -44.64
N SER A 5 -22.07 -38.94 -44.89
CA SER A 5 -20.83 -39.53 -44.39
C SER A 5 -19.66 -38.99 -45.21
N ARG A 6 -19.34 -37.70 -45.07
CA ARG A 6 -18.00 -37.21 -45.44
C ARG A 6 -17.09 -37.49 -44.25
N GLY A 7 -16.27 -38.54 -44.36
CA GLY A 7 -15.24 -38.83 -43.37
C GLY A 7 -14.23 -37.68 -43.35
N VAL A 8 -14.07 -37.05 -42.20
CA VAL A 8 -13.02 -36.04 -41.99
C VAL A 8 -11.68 -36.71 -42.23
N THR A 9 -10.88 -36.16 -43.13
CA THR A 9 -9.55 -36.72 -43.39
C THR A 9 -8.63 -36.41 -42.21
N LEU A 10 -7.74 -37.34 -41.86
CA LEU A 10 -6.83 -37.19 -40.72
C LEU A 10 -5.99 -35.90 -40.81
N VAL A 11 -5.68 -35.48 -42.04
CA VAL A 11 -4.95 -34.25 -42.36
C VAL A 11 -5.78 -32.99 -42.03
N GLU A 12 -7.08 -32.98 -42.33
CA GLU A 12 -7.97 -31.86 -41.99
C GLU A 12 -8.12 -31.70 -40.47
N MET A 13 -8.24 -32.81 -39.74
CA MET A 13 -8.26 -32.80 -38.26
C MET A 13 -6.95 -32.25 -37.68
N LEU A 14 -5.81 -32.66 -38.23
CA LEU A 14 -4.49 -32.16 -37.79
C LEU A 14 -4.34 -30.66 -38.05
N ALA A 15 -4.80 -30.19 -39.22
CA ALA A 15 -4.77 -28.77 -39.55
C ALA A 15 -5.62 -27.93 -38.58
N VAL A 16 -6.85 -28.39 -38.28
CA VAL A 16 -7.75 -27.71 -37.32
C VAL A 16 -7.15 -27.69 -35.92
N LEU A 17 -6.59 -28.80 -35.43
CA LEU A 17 -5.94 -28.87 -34.12
C LEU A 17 -4.73 -27.94 -34.03
N THR A 18 -3.94 -27.85 -35.11
CA THR A 18 -2.77 -26.98 -35.14
C THR A 18 -3.20 -25.51 -35.04
N ILE A 19 -4.17 -25.09 -35.85
CA ILE A 19 -4.71 -23.72 -35.80
C ILE A 19 -5.34 -23.43 -34.44
N ALA A 20 -6.14 -24.35 -33.90
CA ALA A 20 -6.75 -24.21 -32.58
C ALA A 20 -5.69 -24.04 -31.48
N SER A 21 -4.61 -24.83 -31.50
CA SER A 21 -3.53 -24.74 -30.51
C SER A 21 -2.84 -23.36 -30.53
N VAL A 22 -2.59 -22.81 -31.72
CA VAL A 22 -2.01 -21.47 -31.88
C VAL A 22 -2.96 -20.41 -31.35
N CYS A 23 -4.26 -20.51 -31.67
CA CYS A 23 -5.27 -19.59 -31.14
C CYS A 23 -5.35 -19.63 -29.61
N PHE A 24 -5.39 -20.83 -29.01
CA PHE A 24 -5.42 -20.98 -27.56
C PHE A 24 -4.17 -20.43 -26.89
N ALA A 25 -2.98 -20.65 -27.46
CA ALA A 25 -1.74 -20.09 -26.94
C ALA A 25 -1.76 -18.55 -26.91
N LEU A 26 -2.27 -17.92 -27.96
CA LEU A 26 -2.39 -16.46 -28.03
C LEU A 26 -3.38 -15.93 -26.99
N ILE A 27 -4.55 -16.54 -26.87
CA ILE A 27 -5.57 -16.14 -25.88
C ILE A 27 -5.01 -16.29 -24.46
N PHE A 28 -4.36 -17.41 -24.17
CA PHE A 28 -3.80 -17.67 -22.84
C PHE A 28 -2.70 -16.67 -22.47
N THR A 29 -1.87 -16.28 -23.45
CA THR A 29 -0.83 -15.26 -23.24
C THR A 29 -1.43 -13.89 -22.90
N ILE A 30 -2.48 -13.48 -23.62
CA ILE A 30 -3.17 -12.21 -23.34
C ILE A 30 -3.85 -12.26 -21.97
N TRP A 31 -4.50 -13.37 -21.65
CA TRP A 31 -5.17 -13.55 -20.37
C TRP A 31 -4.18 -13.48 -19.19
N LEU A 32 -3.06 -14.20 -19.26
CA LEU A 32 -2.01 -14.18 -18.24
C LEU A 32 -1.39 -12.78 -18.07
N SER A 33 -1.23 -12.05 -19.17
CA SER A 33 -0.76 -10.66 -19.15
C SER A 33 -1.79 -9.73 -18.47
N GLY A 34 -3.08 -9.94 -18.76
CA GLY A 34 -4.18 -9.19 -18.15
C GLY A 34 -4.28 -9.39 -16.64
N GLU A 35 -4.19 -10.64 -16.17
CA GLU A 35 -4.21 -10.97 -14.74
C GLU A 35 -3.05 -10.31 -14.00
N LYS A 36 -1.84 -10.40 -14.54
CA LYS A 36 -0.66 -9.76 -13.96
C LYS A 36 -0.79 -8.24 -13.91
N SER A 37 -1.35 -7.62 -14.95
CA SER A 37 -1.57 -6.18 -15.00
C SER A 37 -2.61 -5.73 -13.97
N ALA A 38 -3.72 -6.47 -13.84
CA ALA A 38 -4.76 -6.15 -12.86
C ALA A 38 -4.24 -6.27 -11.43
N GLY A 39 -3.51 -7.34 -11.11
CA GLY A 39 -2.89 -7.53 -9.80
C GLY A 39 -1.92 -6.41 -9.43
N ARG A 40 -1.14 -5.91 -10.39
CA ARG A 40 -0.23 -4.78 -10.18
C ARG A 40 -0.98 -3.49 -9.84
N THR A 41 -2.01 -3.15 -10.61
CA THR A 41 -2.81 -1.93 -10.41
C THR A 41 -3.56 -1.96 -9.07
N LEU A 42 -4.08 -3.12 -8.67
CA LEU A 42 -4.72 -3.28 -7.35
C LEU A 42 -3.72 -3.00 -6.22
N THR A 43 -2.54 -3.64 -6.26
CA THR A 43 -1.51 -3.40 -5.24
C THR A 43 -0.99 -1.96 -5.23
N GLU A 44 -0.83 -1.31 -6.39
CA GLU A 44 -0.46 0.10 -6.44
C GLU A 44 -1.53 1.00 -5.78
N ASN A 45 -2.82 0.71 -6.00
CA ASN A 45 -3.91 1.41 -5.34
C ASN A 45 -3.94 1.15 -3.83
N ASP A 46 -3.75 -0.09 -3.39
CA ASP A 46 -3.75 -0.44 -1.97
C ASP A 46 -2.60 0.27 -1.23
N LEU A 47 -1.40 0.27 -1.81
CA LEU A 47 -0.25 0.98 -1.26
C LEU A 47 -0.50 2.49 -1.15
N GLN A 48 -1.10 3.10 -2.17
CA GLN A 48 -1.45 4.52 -2.15
C GLN A 48 -2.54 4.84 -1.13
N ALA A 49 -3.58 4.01 -1.06
CA ALA A 49 -4.69 4.19 -0.13
C ALA A 49 -4.21 4.10 1.32
N ASP A 50 -3.38 3.11 1.65
CA ASP A 50 -2.83 2.96 2.99
C ASP A 50 -1.84 4.10 3.32
N ALA A 51 -1.02 4.53 2.35
CA ALA A 51 -0.15 5.70 2.52
C ALA A 51 -0.94 6.96 2.91
N HIS A 52 -2.03 7.23 2.20
CA HIS A 52 -2.91 8.36 2.48
C HIS A 52 -3.63 8.20 3.82
N LEU A 53 -4.03 6.99 4.19
CA LEU A 53 -4.64 6.69 5.48
C LEU A 53 -3.66 6.98 6.62
N VAL A 54 -2.43 6.45 6.55
CA VAL A 54 -1.38 6.69 7.53
C VAL A 54 -1.06 8.18 7.63
N GLN A 55 -0.88 8.86 6.50
CA GLN A 55 -0.61 10.31 6.50
C GLN A 55 -1.75 11.10 7.13
N SER A 56 -3.00 10.74 6.84
CA SER A 56 -4.20 11.39 7.42
C SER A 56 -4.27 11.17 8.93
N ARG A 57 -4.07 9.93 9.40
CA ARG A 57 -4.08 9.60 10.83
C ARG A 57 -2.93 10.27 11.59
N LEU A 58 -1.72 10.31 11.01
CA LEU A 58 -0.59 11.04 11.58
C LEU A 58 -0.87 12.54 11.66
N THR A 59 -1.45 13.12 10.61
CA THR A 59 -1.84 14.53 10.59
C THR A 59 -2.90 14.82 11.66
N GLN A 60 -3.90 13.95 11.79
CA GLN A 60 -4.94 14.06 12.81
C GLN A 60 -4.36 13.95 14.22
N ALA A 61 -3.45 12.99 14.46
CA ALA A 61 -2.74 12.83 15.72
C ALA A 61 -1.90 14.08 16.05
N PHE A 62 -1.22 14.64 15.05
CA PHE A 62 -0.39 15.83 15.18
C PHE A 62 -1.17 17.08 15.58
N PHE A 63 -2.32 17.32 14.94
CA PHE A 63 -3.15 18.50 15.20
C PHE A 63 -4.14 18.33 16.37
N ASN A 64 -4.38 17.11 16.87
CA ASN A 64 -5.24 16.90 18.03
C ASN A 64 -4.57 17.45 19.30
N LYS A 65 -5.14 18.50 19.88
CA LYS A 65 -4.60 19.18 21.06
C LYS A 65 -4.70 18.36 22.35
N ASN A 66 -5.63 17.40 22.42
CA ASN A 66 -5.92 16.65 23.66
C ASN A 66 -5.04 15.40 23.83
N ASN A 67 -4.37 14.96 22.76
CA ASN A 67 -3.63 13.69 22.72
C ASN A 67 -2.11 13.94 22.58
N LYS A 68 -1.60 14.94 23.30
CA LYS A 68 -0.18 15.29 23.33
C LYS A 68 0.40 14.98 24.72
N PRO A 69 1.62 14.44 24.81
CA PRO A 69 2.52 14.00 23.73
C PRO A 69 2.11 12.65 23.12
N PHE A 70 2.64 12.34 21.93
CA PHE A 70 2.48 11.04 21.30
C PHE A 70 3.77 10.58 20.62
N SER A 71 3.95 9.28 20.47
CA SER A 71 5.09 8.68 19.77
C SER A 71 4.61 7.89 18.56
N VAL A 72 5.36 8.01 17.46
CA VAL A 72 5.17 7.21 16.25
C VAL A 72 6.33 6.23 16.18
N SER A 73 6.04 4.94 16.00
CA SER A 73 7.06 3.90 15.87
C SER A 73 6.72 2.88 14.80
N ILE A 74 7.74 2.30 14.19
CA ILE A 74 7.63 1.16 13.30
C ILE A 74 8.03 -0.10 14.07
N ILE A 75 7.06 -0.97 14.35
CA ILE A 75 7.26 -2.24 15.05
C ILE A 75 6.75 -3.37 14.16
N ASP A 76 7.59 -4.38 13.88
CA ASP A 76 7.28 -5.51 13.00
C ASP A 76 6.76 -5.11 11.60
N GLY A 77 7.23 -3.98 11.09
CA GLY A 77 6.81 -3.42 9.81
C GLY A 77 5.43 -2.74 9.85
N LYS A 78 4.87 -2.50 11.04
CA LYS A 78 3.62 -1.75 11.22
C LYS A 78 3.93 -0.39 11.82
N VAL A 79 3.22 0.63 11.36
CA VAL A 79 3.24 1.96 11.97
C VAL A 79 2.25 2.00 13.12
N GLU A 80 2.74 2.35 14.28
CA GLU A 80 1.98 2.50 15.52
C GLU A 80 2.07 3.92 16.03
N VAL A 81 0.95 4.40 16.59
CA VAL A 81 0.86 5.67 17.29
C VAL A 81 0.49 5.39 18.73
N LYS A 82 1.35 5.78 19.66
CA LYS A 82 1.08 5.67 21.10
C LYS A 82 0.88 7.07 21.68
N TYR A 83 -0.25 7.29 22.33
CA TYR A 83 -0.55 8.51 23.04
C TYR A 83 -0.15 8.35 24.51
N ASP A 84 0.38 9.39 25.14
CA ASP A 84 0.74 9.33 26.57
C ASP A 84 -0.51 9.14 27.47
N SER A 85 -1.67 9.59 27.00
CA SER A 85 -2.97 9.41 27.65
C SER A 85 -3.58 8.01 27.46
N ALA A 86 -3.01 7.17 26.59
CA ALA A 86 -3.54 5.86 26.26
C ALA A 86 -2.51 4.76 26.58
N ASP A 87 -2.94 3.75 27.32
CA ASP A 87 -2.08 2.63 27.71
C ASP A 87 -1.73 1.71 26.51
N GLN A 88 -2.50 1.81 25.42
CA GLN A 88 -2.35 0.99 24.22
C GLN A 88 -1.93 1.82 23.01
N ALA A 89 -1.02 1.28 22.20
CA ALA A 89 -0.66 1.82 20.90
C ALA A 89 -1.73 1.48 19.86
N GLU A 90 -2.06 2.44 19.02
CA GLU A 90 -2.96 2.25 17.87
C GLU A 90 -2.13 1.90 16.64
N ILE A 91 -2.40 0.75 16.04
CA ILE A 91 -1.84 0.39 14.73
C ILE A 91 -2.61 1.16 13.66
N ILE A 92 -1.92 1.99 12.90
CA ILE A 92 -2.53 2.87 11.88
C ILE A 92 -2.28 2.42 10.44
N SER A 93 -1.53 1.31 10.26
CA SER A 93 -1.14 0.73 8.97
C SER A 93 -1.88 -0.57 8.69
N ASP A 94 -2.02 -0.92 7.41
CA ASP A 94 -2.61 -2.19 6.98
C ASP A 94 -1.79 -3.42 7.43
N GLU A 95 -2.46 -4.53 7.72
CA GLU A 95 -1.82 -5.76 8.17
C GLU A 95 -1.04 -6.50 7.08
N ASN A 96 -1.40 -6.30 5.82
CA ASN A 96 -0.79 -6.95 4.66
C ASN A 96 0.38 -6.15 4.09
N LEU A 97 0.66 -4.98 4.66
CA LEU A 97 1.73 -4.09 4.24
C LEU A 97 2.83 -4.05 5.30
N SER A 98 4.03 -3.69 4.86
CA SER A 98 5.23 -3.59 5.67
C SER A 98 5.90 -2.25 5.43
N TYR A 99 6.12 -1.52 6.51
CA TYR A 99 6.74 -0.22 6.57
C TYR A 99 8.19 -0.34 7.01
N SER A 100 9.04 0.49 6.40
CA SER A 100 10.45 0.65 6.79
C SER A 100 10.88 2.08 6.50
N GLY A 101 11.85 2.61 7.25
CA GLY A 101 12.36 3.95 6.99
C GLY A 101 12.81 4.69 8.24
N SER A 102 12.88 6.01 8.15
CA SER A 102 13.39 6.87 9.20
C SER A 102 12.41 7.99 9.54
N PRO A 103 12.24 8.34 10.82
CA PRO A 103 12.75 7.65 12.01
C PRO A 103 11.95 6.38 12.33
N SER A 104 12.61 5.34 12.85
CA SER A 104 11.92 4.11 13.31
C SER A 104 11.10 4.34 14.57
N SER A 105 11.43 5.36 15.36
CA SER A 105 10.63 5.85 16.48
C SER A 105 10.91 7.34 16.67
N ILE A 106 9.85 8.13 16.85
CA ILE A 106 9.92 9.55 17.15
C ILE A 106 8.86 9.93 18.16
N GLU A 107 9.26 10.69 19.19
CA GLU A 107 8.34 11.32 20.11
C GLU A 107 8.04 12.75 19.63
N VAL A 108 6.75 13.06 19.52
CA VAL A 108 6.25 14.36 19.07
C VAL A 108 5.67 15.08 20.28
N ASN A 109 6.34 16.16 20.67
CA ASN A 109 5.96 17.00 21.79
C ASN A 109 6.18 18.49 21.46
N GLN A 110 5.81 19.37 22.39
CA GLN A 110 5.92 20.83 22.22
C GLN A 110 7.37 21.34 22.13
N SER A 111 8.36 20.50 22.42
CA SER A 111 9.77 20.85 22.32
C SER A 111 10.37 20.44 20.97
N THR A 112 9.99 19.27 20.44
CA THR A 112 10.46 18.79 19.13
C THR A 112 9.80 19.54 17.98
N ASN A 113 8.56 19.99 18.16
CA ASN A 113 7.80 20.87 17.26
C ASN A 113 7.67 20.46 15.78
N GLN A 114 8.23 19.32 15.39
CA GLN A 114 8.29 18.83 14.02
C GLN A 114 8.15 17.30 14.03
N LEU A 115 7.38 16.80 13.07
CA LEU A 115 7.31 15.39 12.72
C LEU A 115 7.77 15.25 11.28
N GLU A 116 8.94 14.66 11.08
CA GLU A 116 9.47 14.34 9.75
C GLU A 116 9.61 12.84 9.61
N ILE A 117 8.96 12.27 8.59
CA ILE A 117 8.98 10.85 8.28
C ILE A 117 9.32 10.63 6.81
N ASN A 118 10.14 9.61 6.58
CA ASN A 118 10.47 9.06 5.27
C ASN A 118 10.31 7.54 5.35
N TYR A 119 9.14 7.04 4.97
CA TYR A 119 8.77 5.64 5.05
C TYR A 119 8.58 5.04 3.66
N THR A 120 9.02 3.81 3.49
CA THR A 120 8.79 2.97 2.32
C THR A 120 7.84 1.85 2.71
N ILE A 121 6.76 1.72 1.95
CA ILE A 121 5.70 0.72 2.09
C ILE A 121 5.91 -0.36 1.05
N LEU A 122 5.84 -1.61 1.48
CA LEU A 122 5.97 -2.80 0.65
C LEU A 122 4.85 -3.79 0.99
N PRO A 123 4.34 -4.57 0.03
CA PRO A 123 3.51 -5.74 0.34
C PRO A 123 4.30 -6.74 1.20
N ARG A 124 3.68 -7.30 2.24
CA ARG A 124 4.33 -8.29 3.11
C ARG A 124 4.62 -9.61 2.39
N ASP A 125 3.77 -9.98 1.43
CA ASP A 125 4.02 -11.09 0.51
C ASP A 125 4.27 -10.58 -0.91
N PRO A 126 5.54 -10.52 -1.37
CA PRO A 126 5.88 -10.02 -2.70
C PRO A 126 5.66 -11.05 -3.82
N SER A 127 5.12 -12.24 -3.54
CA SER A 127 5.17 -13.41 -4.43
C SER A 127 4.43 -13.29 -5.78
N GLY A 128 3.71 -12.20 -6.05
CA GLY A 128 3.12 -11.94 -7.38
C GLY A 128 3.51 -10.60 -8.02
N ASN A 129 3.88 -9.61 -7.21
CA ASN A 129 4.03 -8.22 -7.63
C ASN A 129 5.44 -7.72 -7.32
N GLY A 130 6.37 -7.98 -8.25
CA GLY A 130 7.76 -7.57 -8.10
C GLY A 130 7.90 -6.10 -7.71
N ALA A 131 8.66 -5.84 -6.65
CA ALA A 131 9.23 -4.54 -6.26
C ALA A 131 8.30 -3.32 -6.23
N LEU A 132 6.98 -3.50 -6.12
CA LEU A 132 6.08 -2.37 -5.91
C LEU A 132 6.33 -1.83 -4.51
N SER A 133 6.72 -0.56 -4.46
CA SER A 133 6.92 0.17 -3.22
C SER A 133 6.32 1.56 -3.34
N PHE A 134 5.81 2.08 -2.25
CA PHE A 134 5.36 3.46 -2.18
C PHE A 134 6.13 4.21 -1.10
N GLN A 135 6.49 5.47 -1.36
CA GLN A 135 7.24 6.29 -0.42
C GLN A 135 6.35 7.38 0.16
N ILE A 136 6.32 7.46 1.50
CA ILE A 136 5.72 8.55 2.24
C ILE A 136 6.85 9.47 2.70
N ASN A 137 6.87 10.69 2.17
CA ASN A 137 7.70 11.77 2.66
C ASN A 137 6.78 12.83 3.25
N THR A 138 6.82 13.02 4.57
CA THR A 138 5.95 13.98 5.25
C THR A 138 6.74 14.74 6.29
N ALA A 139 6.65 16.07 6.24
CA ALA A 139 7.17 16.96 7.26
C ALA A 139 6.01 17.82 7.77
N LEU A 140 5.65 17.66 9.03
CA LEU A 140 4.63 18.44 9.73
C LEU A 140 5.31 19.32 10.78
N ASN A 141 4.97 20.60 10.79
CA ASN A 141 5.48 21.57 11.75
C ASN A 141 4.33 22.07 12.62
N TYR A 142 4.55 22.21 13.92
CA TYR A 142 3.51 22.72 14.82
C TYR A 142 3.25 24.20 14.52
N PRO A 143 1.99 24.60 14.31
CA PRO A 143 1.66 25.98 13.98
C PRO A 143 1.62 26.91 15.21
N TRP A 144 1.62 26.37 16.43
CA TRP A 144 1.62 27.14 17.68
C TRP A 144 2.95 26.91 18.41
N ASN A 145 3.94 27.71 18.08
CA ASN A 145 5.04 27.93 19.01
C ASN A 145 4.50 28.87 20.09
N ASP A 146 4.03 28.34 21.22
CA ASP A 146 3.64 29.15 22.38
C ASP A 146 4.90 29.72 23.06
N ASN A 147 5.75 30.40 22.29
CA ASN A 147 6.83 31.26 22.76
C ASN A 147 6.34 32.73 22.93
N GLY A 148 5.04 32.92 23.18
CA GLY A 148 4.43 34.25 23.38
C GLY A 148 3.66 34.27 24.68
N GLY A 149 4.29 34.77 25.74
CA GLY A 149 3.72 34.84 27.08
C GLY A 149 2.36 35.52 27.11
N GLY A 150 1.43 34.90 27.82
CA GLY A 150 0.23 35.58 28.29
C GLY A 150 0.63 36.71 29.23
N GLN A 151 0.71 37.93 28.70
CA GLN A 151 0.44 39.12 29.51
C GLN A 151 -1.04 39.41 29.39
N SER A 152 -1.77 38.90 30.37
CA SER A 152 -3.06 39.45 30.80
C SER A 152 -2.88 40.92 31.15
N HIS A 153 -3.54 41.80 30.40
CA HIS A 153 -3.86 43.17 30.78
C HIS A 153 -5.33 43.46 30.45
#